data_AF-A0A7S3XM45-F1
#
_entry.id   AF-A0A7S3XM45-F1
#
_cell.length_a   1.000
_cell.length_b   1.000
_cell.length_c   1.000
_cell.angle_alpha   90.00
_cell.angle_beta   90.00
_cell.angle_gamma   90.00
#
_symmetry.space_group_name_H-M   'P 1'
#
loop_
_entity.id
_entity.type
_entity.pdbx_description
1 polymer ?
#
loop_
_entity_poly.entity_id
_entity_poly.type
_entity_poly.pdbx_seq_one_letter_code
_entity_poly.pdbx_strand_id
1 'polypeptide(L)'
;MPPPTIFGRASGYWMYATVVNRDGQAEEEEEDKEGHRLMVVTNDKMRDHRLSLLTPRPFFRWRSTQIMNFDIRKEQDIPYLVATVLDPPVFSREVQMTDNGVWHVPIAEKEDHTEGDDNGENMYEEEEGWGRADECSDDETDDLGAAAVGLVAGEGERQEEQIDQEEGDTDDQWLCIHLQPPASASL
;
A
#
# COMPACT_ATOMS: atom_id res chain seq x y z
N MET A 1 19.85 -24.97 -1.99
CA MET A 1 18.90 -25.36 -0.93
C MET A 1 17.50 -25.27 -1.49
N PRO A 2 16.62 -26.27 -1.33
CA PRO A 2 15.21 -26.13 -1.69
C PRO A 2 14.57 -25.06 -0.79
N PRO A 3 13.68 -24.20 -1.34
CA PRO A 3 13.01 -23.18 -0.54
C PRO A 3 12.15 -23.85 0.54
N PRO A 4 12.05 -23.27 1.75
CA PRO A 4 11.21 -23.81 2.82
C PRO A 4 9.75 -23.91 2.34
N THR A 5 9.19 -25.11 2.40
CA THR A 5 7.83 -25.48 1.99
C THR A 5 6.71 -24.88 2.85
N ILE A 6 7.02 -23.86 3.67
CA ILE A 6 6.06 -23.18 4.57
C ILE A 6 4.97 -22.45 3.76
N PHE A 7 5.25 -22.09 2.51
CA PHE A 7 4.25 -21.54 1.58
C PHE A 7 3.60 -22.64 0.75
N GLY A 8 2.76 -23.47 1.36
CA GLY A 8 2.00 -24.54 0.68
C GLY A 8 0.96 -24.09 -0.36
N ARG A 9 0.98 -22.83 -0.80
CA ARG A 9 0.13 -22.27 -1.86
C ARG A 9 0.93 -21.29 -2.70
N ALA A 10 0.61 -21.21 -3.99
CA ALA A 10 1.35 -20.48 -5.03
C ALA A 10 1.57 -18.97 -4.77
N SER A 11 0.91 -18.37 -3.77
CA SER A 11 0.94 -16.93 -3.48
C SER A 11 2.29 -16.40 -2.97
N GLY A 12 3.18 -17.25 -2.46
CA GLY A 12 4.52 -16.81 -1.99
C GLY A 12 5.64 -16.92 -3.03
N TYR A 13 5.43 -17.70 -4.09
CA TYR A 13 6.52 -18.10 -5.00
C TYR A 13 7.07 -16.92 -5.81
N TRP A 14 6.19 -16.08 -6.33
CA TRP A 14 6.55 -14.93 -7.15
C TRP A 14 7.24 -13.84 -6.32
N MET A 15 6.80 -13.61 -5.08
CA MET A 15 7.47 -12.68 -4.16
C MET A 15 8.90 -13.14 -3.88
N TYR A 16 9.07 -14.41 -3.50
CA TYR A 16 10.39 -15.00 -3.26
C TYR A 16 11.30 -14.88 -4.49
N ALA A 17 10.78 -15.15 -5.69
CA ALA A 17 11.54 -15.04 -6.93
C ALA A 17 12.07 -13.60 -7.16
N THR A 18 11.28 -12.56 -6.88
CA THR A 18 11.74 -11.17 -7.03
C THR A 18 12.77 -10.74 -5.99
N VAL A 19 12.73 -11.32 -4.79
CA VAL A 19 13.68 -11.00 -3.72
C VAL A 19 15.03 -11.68 -3.99
N VAL A 20 15.02 -12.98 -4.32
CA VAL A 20 16.26 -13.76 -4.51
C VAL A 20 17.04 -13.32 -5.75
N ASN A 21 16.35 -12.96 -6.83
CA ASN A 21 17.01 -12.57 -8.07
C ASN A 21 17.50 -11.10 -8.06
N ARG A 22 17.30 -10.36 -6.95
CA ARG A 22 17.79 -8.98 -6.84
C ARG A 22 19.31 -8.92 -6.73
N ASP A 23 19.91 -9.88 -6.02
CA ASP A 23 21.34 -9.85 -5.71
C ASP A 23 22.20 -10.40 -6.87
N GLY A 24 21.63 -11.25 -7.73
CA GLY A 24 22.32 -11.83 -8.88
C GLY A 24 22.52 -10.89 -10.08
N GLN A 25 21.91 -9.70 -10.07
CA GLN A 25 22.04 -8.74 -11.18
C GLN A 25 23.20 -7.74 -11.01
N ALA A 26 23.88 -7.75 -9.86
CA ALA A 26 24.96 -6.80 -9.57
C ALA A 26 26.33 -7.22 -10.12
N GLU A 27 26.51 -8.46 -10.59
CA GLU A 27 27.84 -9.02 -10.91
C GLU A 27 28.15 -9.15 -12.42
N GLU A 28 27.21 -8.89 -13.32
CA GLU A 28 27.48 -8.89 -14.76
C GLU A 28 27.62 -7.43 -15.29
N GLU A 29 28.80 -6.84 -15.04
CA GLU A 29 29.25 -5.55 -15.58
C GLU A 29 29.52 -5.62 -17.11
N GLU A 30 28.52 -5.99 -17.92
CA GLU A 30 28.56 -5.68 -19.36
C GLU A 30 27.86 -4.34 -19.60
N GLU A 31 28.65 -3.39 -20.09
CA GLU A 31 28.50 -1.93 -20.12
C GLU A 31 27.24 -1.36 -20.80
N ASP A 32 26.32 -2.20 -21.32
CA ASP A 32 25.15 -1.77 -22.11
C ASP A 32 23.82 -2.45 -21.74
N LYS A 33 23.76 -3.24 -20.66
CA LYS A 33 22.49 -3.81 -20.17
C LYS A 33 21.92 -2.89 -19.10
N GLU A 34 20.99 -2.00 -19.48
CA GLU A 34 20.07 -1.39 -18.52
C GLU A 34 19.63 -2.46 -17.51
N GLY A 35 19.91 -2.26 -16.22
CA GLY A 35 19.66 -3.26 -15.20
C GLY A 35 18.16 -3.58 -15.14
N HIS A 36 17.74 -4.67 -15.78
CA HIS A 36 16.33 -5.05 -15.86
C HIS A 36 15.89 -5.63 -14.52
N ARG A 37 15.47 -4.75 -13.61
CA ARG A 37 14.89 -5.15 -12.32
C ARG A 37 13.64 -5.99 -12.57
N LEU A 38 13.54 -7.15 -11.91
CA LEU A 38 12.36 -8.01 -12.02
C LEU A 38 11.14 -7.37 -11.34
N MET A 39 10.09 -7.14 -12.14
CA MET A 39 8.82 -6.56 -11.71
C MET A 39 7.71 -7.62 -11.63
N VAL A 40 6.75 -7.41 -10.74
CA VAL A 40 5.55 -8.24 -10.59
C VAL A 40 4.34 -7.48 -11.13
N VAL A 41 3.67 -8.02 -12.14
CA VAL A 41 2.41 -7.45 -12.63
C VAL A 41 1.24 -8.12 -11.89
N THR A 42 0.55 -7.37 -11.03
CA THR A 42 -0.62 -7.87 -10.30
C THR A 42 -1.50 -6.74 -9.77
N ASN A 43 -2.82 -6.98 -9.71
CA ASN A 43 -3.78 -6.11 -9.03
C ASN A 43 -4.17 -6.62 -7.63
N ASP A 44 -3.49 -7.65 -7.13
CA ASP A 44 -3.70 -8.15 -5.77
C ASP A 44 -3.39 -7.04 -4.76
N LYS A 45 -4.35 -6.75 -3.87
CA LYS A 45 -4.18 -5.75 -2.81
C LYS A 45 -3.29 -6.25 -1.68
N MET A 46 -2.86 -7.52 -1.69
CA MET A 46 -1.92 -8.11 -0.75
C MET A 46 -2.38 -7.96 0.71
N ARG A 47 -3.70 -8.10 0.94
CA ARG A 47 -4.38 -7.92 2.25
C ARG A 47 -4.52 -9.23 3.05
N ASP A 48 -3.88 -10.31 2.61
CA ASP A 48 -3.95 -11.61 3.27
C ASP A 48 -3.29 -11.57 4.67
N HIS A 49 -3.92 -12.19 5.67
CA HIS A 49 -3.41 -12.34 7.05
C HIS A 49 -2.04 -13.04 7.11
N ARG A 50 -1.67 -13.78 6.07
CA ARG A 50 -0.33 -14.38 5.99
C ARG A 50 0.76 -13.33 5.72
N LEU A 51 0.42 -12.29 4.96
CA LEU A 51 1.35 -11.22 4.62
C LEU A 51 1.53 -10.24 5.78
N SER A 52 0.58 -10.15 6.71
CA SER A 52 0.76 -9.37 7.94
C SER A 52 1.80 -9.98 8.90
N LEU A 53 2.26 -11.21 8.65
CA LEU A 53 3.39 -11.80 9.38
C LEU A 53 4.75 -11.25 8.92
N LEU A 54 4.82 -10.62 7.74
CA LEU A 54 6.03 -9.97 7.25
C LEU A 54 6.28 -8.66 7.99
N THR A 55 7.55 -8.28 8.17
CA THR A 55 7.89 -6.98 8.75
C THR A 55 7.29 -5.86 7.89
N PRO A 56 6.43 -4.99 8.44
CA PRO A 56 5.63 -4.06 7.64
C PRO A 56 6.48 -3.17 6.74
N ARG A 57 7.53 -2.55 7.27
CA ARG A 57 8.33 -1.55 6.53
C ARG A 57 9.06 -2.12 5.30
N PRO A 58 9.89 -3.18 5.40
CA PRO A 58 10.51 -3.79 4.22
C PRO A 58 9.49 -4.30 3.20
N PHE A 59 8.38 -4.86 3.68
CA PHE A 59 7.32 -5.35 2.81
C PHE A 59 6.66 -4.22 2.02
N PHE A 60 6.31 -3.10 2.66
CA PHE A 60 5.74 -1.94 1.98
C PHE A 60 6.70 -1.33 0.95
N ARG A 61 8.00 -1.20 1.28
CA ARG A 61 9.03 -0.73 0.33
C ARG A 61 9.15 -1.65 -0.89
N TRP A 62 9.18 -2.96 -0.65
CA TRP A 62 9.24 -3.93 -1.73
C TRP A 62 7.98 -3.82 -2.59
N ARG A 63 6.79 -3.78 -1.98
CA ARG A 63 5.51 -3.68 -2.67
C ARG A 63 5.44 -2.43 -3.56
N SER A 64 5.81 -1.26 -3.03
CA SER A 64 5.70 0.01 -3.75
C SER A 64 6.67 0.14 -4.93
N THR A 65 7.73 -0.67 -4.97
CA THR A 65 8.79 -0.55 -5.98
C THR A 65 8.89 -1.74 -6.93
N GLN A 66 8.18 -2.83 -6.65
CA GLN A 66 8.23 -4.07 -7.44
C GLN A 66 6.89 -4.46 -8.06
N ILE A 67 5.78 -3.94 -7.55
CA ILE A 67 4.46 -4.26 -8.08
C ILE A 67 4.07 -3.22 -9.13
N MET A 68 3.75 -3.69 -10.32
CA MET A 68 3.07 -2.96 -11.39
C MET A 68 1.61 -3.35 -11.40
N ASN A 69 0.74 -2.35 -11.35
CA ASN A 69 -0.69 -2.54 -11.52
C ASN A 69 -1.03 -2.60 -13.00
N PHE A 70 -2.22 -3.06 -13.34
CA PHE A 70 -2.71 -2.95 -14.70
C PHE A 70 -4.17 -2.51 -14.70
N ASP A 71 -4.54 -1.68 -15.66
CA ASP A 71 -5.90 -1.26 -15.89
C ASP A 71 -6.40 -1.90 -17.19
N ILE A 72 -7.67 -2.30 -17.21
CA ILE A 72 -8.30 -2.90 -18.39
C ILE A 72 -9.49 -2.02 -18.78
N ARG A 73 -9.38 -1.36 -19.93
CA ARG A 73 -10.41 -0.46 -20.45
C ARG A 73 -10.95 -0.95 -21.79
N LYS A 74 -12.22 -0.63 -22.05
CA LYS A 74 -12.82 -0.81 -23.37
C LYS A 74 -12.77 0.52 -24.11
N GLU A 75 -12.00 0.58 -25.18
CA GLU A 75 -11.93 1.77 -26.05
C GLU A 75 -13.06 1.73 -27.08
N GLN A 76 -13.67 2.88 -27.39
CA GLN A 76 -14.90 2.93 -28.20
C GLN A 76 -14.70 2.37 -29.61
N ASP A 77 -13.50 2.52 -30.17
CA ASP A 77 -13.17 2.15 -31.55
C ASP A 77 -12.51 0.77 -31.68
N ILE A 78 -12.28 0.07 -30.56
CA ILE A 78 -11.55 -1.20 -30.52
C ILE A 78 -12.46 -2.33 -30.02
N PRO A 79 -12.62 -3.44 -30.78
CA PRO A 79 -13.53 -4.52 -30.40
C PRO A 79 -13.00 -5.42 -29.27
N TYR A 80 -11.80 -5.15 -28.75
CA TYR A 80 -11.15 -5.89 -27.67
C TYR A 80 -10.77 -4.97 -26.51
N LEU A 81 -10.53 -5.56 -25.35
CA LEU A 81 -10.07 -4.84 -24.16
C LEU A 81 -8.61 -4.45 -24.29
N VAL A 82 -8.28 -3.22 -23.91
CA VAL A 82 -6.91 -2.71 -23.85
C VAL A 82 -6.43 -2.80 -22.41
N ALA A 83 -5.32 -3.50 -22.19
CA ALA A 83 -4.66 -3.56 -20.89
C ALA A 83 -3.48 -2.59 -20.87
N THR A 84 -3.48 -1.67 -19.91
CA THR A 84 -2.38 -0.71 -19.67
C THR A 84 -1.70 -1.09 -18.37
N VAL A 85 -0.39 -1.36 -18.43
CA VAL A 85 0.42 -1.58 -17.22
C VAL A 85 0.82 -0.22 -16.65
N LEU A 86 0.67 -0.07 -15.34
CA LEU A 86 1.02 1.13 -14.59
C LEU A 86 2.36 0.88 -13.89
N ASP A 87 3.35 1.70 -14.23
CA ASP A 87 4.66 1.67 -13.61
C ASP A 87 4.56 2.05 -12.11
N PRO A 88 5.45 1.50 -11.26
CA PRO A 88 5.51 1.93 -9.87
C PRO A 88 5.94 3.41 -9.78
N PRO A 89 5.62 4.10 -8.68
CA PRO A 89 6.11 5.45 -8.44
C PRO A 89 7.65 5.52 -8.51
N VAL A 90 8.18 6.54 -9.17
CA VAL A 90 9.64 6.79 -9.29
C VAL A 90 10.27 7.27 -7.97
N PHE A 91 9.45 7.64 -7.00
CA PHE A 91 9.85 8.07 -5.66
C PHE A 91 9.20 7.17 -4.59
N SER A 92 9.81 7.11 -3.41
CA SER A 92 9.21 6.40 -2.29
C SER A 92 8.15 7.26 -1.60
N ARG A 93 6.95 6.70 -1.39
CA ARG A 93 5.88 7.31 -0.56
C ARG A 93 6.14 7.17 0.94
N GLU A 94 7.39 7.39 1.38
CA GLU A 94 7.77 7.39 2.79
C GLU A 94 8.07 8.82 3.26
N VAL A 95 8.05 9.05 4.58
CA VAL A 95 8.56 10.29 5.15
C VAL A 95 10.04 10.43 4.83
N GLN A 96 10.41 11.55 4.22
CA GLN A 96 11.78 11.85 3.81
C GLN A 96 12.22 13.20 4.36
N MET A 97 13.52 13.34 4.64
CA MET A 97 14.16 14.61 4.96
C MET A 97 15.27 14.83 3.95
N THR A 98 15.28 16.00 3.31
CA THR A 98 16.34 16.40 2.39
C THR A 98 17.59 16.84 3.14
N ASP A 99 18.72 16.93 2.43
CA ASP A 99 19.98 17.45 2.98
C ASP A 99 19.86 18.90 3.48
N ASN A 100 18.87 19.64 2.98
CA ASN A 100 18.56 21.01 3.39
C ASN A 100 17.66 21.07 4.64
N GLY A 101 17.32 19.92 5.24
CA GLY A 101 16.45 19.84 6.43
C GLY A 101 14.96 20.01 6.13
N VAL A 102 14.54 19.97 4.86
CA VAL A 102 13.13 20.03 4.47
C VAL A 102 12.51 18.65 4.61
N TRP A 103 11.36 18.58 5.30
CA TRP A 103 10.60 17.34 5.47
C TRP A 103 9.52 17.21 4.40
N HIS A 104 9.48 16.04 3.76
CA HIS A 104 8.41 15.62 2.86
C HIS A 104 7.60 14.53 3.56
N VAL A 105 6.32 14.83 3.84
CA VAL A 105 5.40 13.90 4.47
C VAL A 105 4.31 13.53 3.46
N PRO A 106 4.19 12.25 3.05
CA PRO A 106 3.15 11.83 2.12
C PRO A 106 1.79 11.95 2.80
N ILE A 107 0.83 12.56 2.10
CA ILE A 107 -0.55 12.63 2.56
C ILE A 107 -1.25 11.35 2.09
N ALA A 108 -1.95 10.66 2.99
CA ALA A 108 -2.76 9.52 2.60
C ALA A 108 -3.89 9.99 1.67
N GLU A 109 -4.02 9.34 0.51
CA GLU A 109 -5.17 9.54 -0.38
C GLU A 109 -6.44 9.30 0.44
N LYS A 110 -7.35 10.28 0.44
CA LYS A 110 -8.67 10.07 1.04
C LYS A 110 -9.35 9.03 0.17
N GLU A 111 -9.71 7.89 0.75
CA GLU A 111 -10.64 6.99 0.08
C GLU A 111 -11.93 7.80 -0.08
N ASP A 112 -12.22 8.23 -1.31
CA ASP A 112 -13.49 8.84 -1.65
C ASP A 112 -14.56 7.79 -1.36
N HIS A 113 -15.10 7.85 -0.15
CA HIS A 113 -16.37 7.24 0.19
C HIS A 113 -17.40 7.96 -0.66
N THR A 114 -17.49 7.57 -1.93
CA THR A 114 -18.72 7.71 -2.69
C THR A 114 -19.70 6.82 -1.94
N GLU A 115 -20.37 7.42 -0.95
CA GLU A 115 -21.61 6.91 -0.41
C GLU A 115 -22.47 6.65 -1.65
N GLY A 116 -22.50 5.38 -2.06
CA GLY A 116 -23.37 4.93 -3.13
C GLY A 116 -24.74 5.39 -2.74
N ASP A 117 -25.30 6.27 -3.56
CA ASP A 117 -26.67 6.75 -3.44
C ASP A 117 -27.55 5.52 -3.67
N ASP A 118 -27.74 4.76 -2.59
CA ASP A 118 -28.49 3.52 -2.48
C ASP A 118 -29.96 3.88 -2.57
N ASN A 119 -30.36 4.42 -3.73
CA ASN A 119 -31.74 4.46 -4.17
C ASN A 119 -32.13 3.03 -4.50
N GLY A 120 -32.34 2.25 -3.44
CA GLY A 120 -32.86 0.90 -3.47
C GLY A 120 -34.25 0.88 -4.07
N GLU A 121 -34.34 0.76 -5.40
CA GLU A 121 -35.47 0.11 -6.04
C GLU A 121 -35.31 -1.40 -5.84
N ASN A 122 -35.77 -1.83 -4.67
CA ASN A 122 -35.95 -3.21 -4.26
C ASN A 122 -36.99 -3.88 -5.20
N MET A 123 -36.51 -4.54 -6.24
CA MET A 123 -37.33 -5.32 -7.17
C MET A 123 -36.75 -6.73 -7.33
N TYR A 124 -36.89 -7.54 -6.28
CA TYR A 124 -36.79 -9.00 -6.42
C TYR A 124 -38.07 -9.59 -5.86
N GLU A 125 -38.88 -10.12 -6.76
CA GLU A 125 -39.98 -11.01 -6.40
C GLU A 125 -39.39 -12.28 -5.78
N GLU A 126 -40.01 -12.62 -4.65
CA GLU A 126 -39.89 -13.79 -3.82
C GLU A 126 -40.22 -15.05 -4.65
N GLU A 127 -39.21 -15.79 -5.08
CA GLU A 127 -39.37 -17.18 -5.51
C GLU A 127 -38.78 -18.07 -4.41
N GLU A 128 -39.69 -18.56 -3.59
CA GLU A 128 -39.47 -19.53 -2.53
C GLU A 128 -38.79 -20.81 -3.02
N GLY A 129 -37.90 -21.35 -2.20
CA GLY A 129 -37.78 -22.80 -2.09
C GLY A 129 -36.41 -23.39 -2.36
N TRP A 130 -35.53 -23.33 -1.37
CA TRP A 130 -34.65 -24.46 -1.05
C TRP A 130 -34.61 -24.63 0.47
N GLY A 131 -35.25 -25.71 0.90
CA GLY A 131 -35.43 -26.04 2.30
C GLY A 131 -34.19 -26.61 2.99
N ARG A 132 -34.29 -26.57 4.32
CA ARG A 132 -33.65 -27.41 5.36
C ARG A 132 -32.12 -27.48 5.32
N ALA A 133 -31.46 -26.80 6.25
CA ALA A 133 -31.20 -27.25 7.62
C ALA A 133 -30.12 -28.33 7.65
N ASP A 134 -28.90 -27.91 7.93
CA ASP A 134 -28.04 -28.67 8.84
C ASP A 134 -27.31 -27.70 9.76
N GLU A 135 -27.54 -27.95 11.04
CA GLU A 135 -27.03 -27.25 12.21
C GLU A 135 -25.57 -27.67 12.39
N CYS A 136 -24.63 -26.72 12.38
CA CYS A 136 -23.26 -26.96 12.80
C CYS A 136 -22.90 -25.99 13.93
N SER A 137 -23.23 -26.48 15.12
CA SER A 137 -22.55 -26.37 16.42
C SER A 137 -21.65 -25.17 16.69
N ASP A 138 -22.07 -24.45 17.75
CA ASP A 138 -21.30 -23.55 18.60
C ASP A 138 -19.95 -24.13 19.03
N ASP A 139 -18.87 -23.36 18.89
CA ASP A 139 -17.60 -23.58 19.58
C ASP A 139 -17.05 -22.23 20.09
N GLU A 140 -16.42 -22.30 21.26
CA GLU A 140 -16.40 -21.29 22.31
C GLU A 140 -15.54 -20.04 22.02
N THR A 141 -16.03 -18.87 22.41
CA THR A 141 -15.25 -17.63 22.45
C THR A 141 -14.45 -17.54 23.74
N ASP A 142 -13.12 -17.64 23.65
CA ASP A 142 -12.22 -17.30 24.74
C ASP A 142 -12.00 -15.78 24.84
N ASP A 143 -12.39 -15.27 26.00
CA ASP A 143 -12.27 -13.90 26.51
C ASP A 143 -10.80 -13.56 26.83
N LEU A 144 -10.19 -12.67 26.04
CA LEU A 144 -8.87 -12.10 26.34
C LEU A 144 -8.99 -10.58 26.57
N GLY A 145 -8.84 -10.21 27.85
CA GLY A 145 -9.00 -8.88 28.38
C GLY A 145 -8.14 -7.80 27.74
N ALA A 146 -8.79 -6.66 27.50
CA ALA A 146 -8.15 -5.41 27.12
C ALA A 146 -7.43 -4.78 28.33
N ALA A 147 -6.11 -4.69 28.26
CA ALA A 147 -5.32 -3.83 29.14
C ALA A 147 -5.29 -2.41 28.55
N ALA A 148 -5.95 -1.47 29.22
CA ALA A 148 -5.89 -0.05 28.92
C ALA A 148 -4.55 0.53 29.37
N VAL A 149 -3.73 1.00 28.42
CA VAL A 149 -2.51 1.77 28.68
C VAL A 149 -2.87 3.25 28.58
N GLY A 150 -2.81 3.95 29.70
CA GLY A 150 -3.02 5.39 29.78
C GLY A 150 -1.88 6.17 29.11
N LEU A 151 -2.22 6.95 28.09
CA LEU A 151 -1.35 7.95 27.50
C LEU A 151 -1.58 9.29 28.22
N VAL A 152 -0.54 9.78 28.88
CA VAL A 152 -0.46 11.12 29.48
C VAL A 152 -0.13 12.10 28.35
N ALA A 153 -1.09 12.97 28.01
CA ALA A 153 -0.85 14.09 27.12
C ALA A 153 -0.12 15.21 27.90
N GLY A 154 1.10 15.51 27.49
CA GLY A 154 1.83 16.70 27.93
C GLY A 154 1.41 17.90 27.09
N GLU A 155 0.99 18.98 27.74
CA GLU A 155 0.64 20.25 27.11
C GLU A 155 1.93 20.98 26.69
N GLY A 156 2.29 20.83 25.41
CA GLY A 156 3.36 21.60 24.77
C GLY A 156 2.77 22.82 24.07
N GLU A 157 3.33 24.00 24.37
CA GLU A 157 2.96 25.28 23.78
C GLU A 157 3.07 25.24 22.25
N ARG A 158 1.94 25.55 21.59
CA ARG A 158 1.76 25.48 20.14
C ARG A 158 2.32 26.74 19.50
N GLN A 159 3.48 26.63 18.85
CA GLN A 159 3.97 27.67 17.95
C GLN A 159 3.13 27.65 16.66
N GLU A 160 2.73 28.82 16.18
CA GLU A 160 1.94 28.99 14.96
C GLU A 160 2.83 28.71 13.74
N GLU A 161 2.73 27.49 13.19
CA GLU A 161 3.37 27.10 11.93
C GLU A 161 2.63 27.71 10.74
N GLN A 162 3.38 28.38 9.87
CA GLN A 162 2.93 28.83 8.56
C GLN A 162 2.95 27.64 7.60
N ILE A 163 1.77 27.21 7.15
CA ILE A 163 1.60 26.11 6.20
C ILE A 163 1.32 26.70 4.82
N ASP A 164 2.30 26.66 3.93
CA ASP A 164 2.11 27.00 2.52
C ASP A 164 1.72 25.73 1.76
N GLN A 165 0.48 25.69 1.25
CA GLN A 165 0.01 24.64 0.34
C GLN A 165 0.26 25.12 -1.09
N GLU A 166 1.21 24.50 -1.79
CA GLU A 166 1.35 24.70 -3.24
C GLU A 166 0.41 23.73 -3.98
N GLU A 167 -0.65 24.26 -4.59
CA GLU A 167 -1.56 23.50 -5.47
C GLU A 167 -0.87 23.21 -6.81
N GLY A 168 -0.28 22.02 -6.93
CA GLY A 168 0.12 21.42 -8.20
C GLY A 168 -0.98 20.50 -8.73
N ASP A 169 -1.29 20.62 -10.03
CA ASP A 169 -2.30 19.87 -10.80
C ASP A 169 -1.89 18.40 -11.08
N THR A 170 -1.35 17.72 -10.07
CA THR A 170 -0.95 16.30 -10.16
C THR A 170 -1.44 15.58 -8.93
N ASP A 171 -2.03 14.40 -9.11
CA ASP A 171 -2.64 13.53 -8.08
C ASP A 171 -1.69 13.10 -6.93
N ASP A 172 -0.46 13.62 -6.87
CA ASP A 172 0.49 13.40 -5.80
C ASP A 172 0.60 14.66 -4.92
N GLN A 173 -0.31 14.80 -3.96
CA GLN A 173 -0.27 15.88 -2.96
C GLN A 173 0.80 15.59 -1.89
N TRP A 174 1.75 16.52 -1.72
CA TRP A 174 2.79 16.47 -0.71
C TRP A 174 2.70 17.66 0.24
N LEU A 175 2.88 17.40 1.54
CA LEU A 175 3.06 18.48 2.51
C LEU A 175 4.56 18.71 2.73
N CYS A 176 5.04 19.90 2.35
CA CYS A 176 6.40 20.36 2.64
C CYS A 176 6.39 21.13 3.96
N ILE A 177 7.18 20.68 4.94
CA ILE A 177 7.34 21.37 6.22
C ILE A 177 8.75 21.94 6.29
N HIS A 178 8.85 23.27 6.36
CA HIS A 178 10.10 23.99 6.58
C HIS A 178 10.32 24.19 8.08
N LEU A 179 11.14 23.34 8.69
CA LEU A 179 11.60 23.60 10.05
C LEU A 179 12.69 24.67 9.99
N GLN A 180 12.43 25.85 10.53
CA GLN A 180 13.48 26.84 10.74
C GLN A 180 14.52 26.23 11.69
N PRO A 181 15.82 26.25 11.33
CA PRO A 181 16.85 25.80 12.26
C PRO A 181 16.73 26.63 13.55
N PRO A 182 16.90 26.02 14.74
CA PRO A 182 16.86 26.76 15.99
C PRO A 182 17.86 27.92 15.87
N ALA A 183 17.38 29.15 16.09
CA ALA A 183 18.21 30.34 16.04
C ALA A 183 19.49 30.04 16.82
N SER A 184 20.62 30.03 16.13
CA SER A 184 21.90 29.66 16.71
C SER A 184 22.08 30.48 17.98
N ALA A 185 22.02 29.80 19.13
CA ALA A 185 22.38 30.38 20.40
C ALA A 185 23.83 30.82 20.24
N SER A 186 24.03 32.11 19.98
CA SER A 186 25.36 32.70 19.91
C SER A 186 25.96 32.55 21.29
N LEU A 187 26.89 31.59 21.42
CA LEU A 187 27.74 31.43 22.59
C LEU A 187 28.72 32.60 22.71
#